data_AF-A0A7S3UIT5-F1
#
_entry.id   AF-A0A7S3UIT5-F1
#
_cell.length_a   1.000
_cell.length_b   1.000
_cell.length_c   1.000
_cell.angle_alpha   90.00
_cell.angle_beta   90.00
_cell.angle_gamma   90.00
#
_symmetry.space_group_name_H-M   'P 1'
#
loop_
_entity.id
_entity.type
_entity.pdbx_description
1 polymer ?
#
loop_
_entity_poly.entity_id
_entity_poly.type
_entity_poly.pdbx_seq_one_letter_code
_entity_poly.pdbx_strand_id
1 'polypeptide(L)'
;SRLSYADYSVFRDGVSPMWEDPECAKGGRWIVAVDRFMRRDARSEGQEEALDESWLNVVLSLIGGAAYHDEIRGEDLPVCGGVCSVRKYNCKIALWVGTSEEGLLLKAGKQFRKSLKPLIDYMTNLDNNTSSEEENSRRQHNS
;
A
#
# COMPACT_ATOMS: atom_id res chain seq x y z
N SER A 1 -7.17 0.31 14.60
CA SER A 1 -7.18 1.07 13.34
C SER A 1 -8.44 1.90 13.35
N ARG A 2 -8.35 3.13 12.86
CA ARG A 2 -9.52 4.00 12.70
C ARG A 2 -10.35 3.60 11.47
N LEU A 3 -9.79 2.75 10.60
CA LEU A 3 -10.52 2.12 9.50
C LEU A 3 -11.35 0.93 10.03
N SER A 4 -12.62 0.91 9.63
CA SER A 4 -13.55 -0.18 9.95
C SER A 4 -13.38 -1.36 8.98
N TYR A 5 -14.03 -2.48 9.27
CA TYR A 5 -14.06 -3.65 8.37
C TYR A 5 -14.84 -3.36 7.08
N ALA A 6 -14.18 -2.71 6.13
CA ALA A 6 -14.78 -2.25 4.89
C ALA A 6 -13.74 -2.21 3.76
N ASP A 7 -14.23 -1.93 2.56
CA ASP A 7 -13.42 -1.51 1.43
C ASP A 7 -13.59 0.00 1.25
N TYR A 8 -12.47 0.70 1.19
CA TYR A 8 -12.40 2.13 0.89
C TYR A 8 -11.79 2.30 -0.48
N SER A 9 -12.48 3.00 -1.38
CA SER A 9 -12.04 3.19 -2.76
C SER A 9 -12.05 4.67 -3.14
N VAL A 10 -11.00 5.12 -3.81
CA VAL A 10 -10.90 6.46 -4.41
C VAL A 10 -10.46 6.29 -5.85
N PHE A 11 -11.29 6.71 -6.81
CA PHE A 11 -11.04 6.56 -8.24
C PHE A 11 -11.21 7.90 -8.94
N ARG A 12 -10.59 8.02 -10.12
CA ARG A 12 -10.82 9.17 -11.01
C ARG A 12 -12.31 9.28 -11.34
N ASP A 13 -12.74 10.51 -11.60
CA ASP A 13 -14.12 10.76 -12.00
C ASP A 13 -14.49 9.96 -13.26
N GLY A 14 -15.69 9.39 -13.27
CA GLY A 14 -16.17 8.52 -14.33
C GLY A 14 -15.54 7.12 -14.38
N VAL A 15 -14.53 6.79 -13.56
CA VAL A 15 -13.90 5.46 -13.52
C VAL A 15 -14.50 4.62 -12.40
N SER A 16 -15.12 3.51 -12.77
CA SER A 16 -15.64 2.54 -11.81
C SER A 16 -14.53 1.64 -11.27
N PRO A 17 -14.58 1.22 -9.99
CA PRO A 17 -13.59 0.31 -9.39
C PRO A 17 -13.80 -1.15 -9.82
N MET A 18 -13.96 -1.39 -11.12
CA MET A 18 -14.25 -2.70 -11.69
C MET A 18 -13.36 -2.98 -12.90
N TRP A 19 -13.14 -4.26 -13.20
CA TRP A 19 -12.25 -4.67 -14.29
C TRP A 19 -12.90 -4.47 -15.67
N GLU A 20 -14.22 -4.34 -15.72
CA GLU A 20 -15.01 -4.06 -16.91
C GLU A 20 -14.92 -2.60 -17.36
N ASP A 21 -14.44 -1.70 -16.50
CA ASP A 21 -14.26 -0.30 -16.85
C ASP A 21 -13.16 -0.15 -17.93
N PRO A 22 -13.43 0.51 -19.08
CA PRO A 22 -12.46 0.64 -20.16
C PRO A 22 -11.11 1.24 -19.74
N GLU A 23 -11.11 2.12 -18.73
CA GLU A 23 -9.90 2.76 -18.20
C GLU A 23 -9.07 1.79 -17.34
N CYS A 24 -9.67 0.74 -16.80
CA CYS A 24 -9.00 -0.27 -15.98
C CYS A 24 -8.69 -1.56 -16.76
N ALA A 25 -9.49 -1.87 -17.79
CA ALA A 25 -9.53 -3.18 -18.43
C ALA A 25 -8.21 -3.64 -19.07
N LYS A 26 -7.35 -2.70 -19.49
CA LYS A 26 -6.06 -2.99 -20.13
C LYS A 26 -4.87 -3.07 -19.16
N GLY A 27 -5.13 -2.84 -17.88
CA GLY A 27 -4.07 -2.72 -16.89
C GLY A 27 -4.14 -3.76 -15.79
N GLY A 28 -3.88 -3.32 -14.56
CA GLY A 28 -3.78 -4.19 -13.40
C GLY A 28 -3.66 -3.40 -12.10
N ARG A 29 -3.14 -4.06 -11.07
CA ARG A 29 -3.00 -3.45 -9.74
C ARG A 29 -1.69 -3.81 -9.05
N TRP A 30 -1.04 -2.81 -8.46
CA TRP A 30 -0.02 -3.03 -7.44
C TRP A 30 -0.72 -3.30 -6.12
N ILE A 31 -0.30 -4.33 -5.38
CA ILE A 31 -0.93 -4.72 -4.12
C ILE A 31 0.15 -4.87 -3.05
N VAL A 32 -0.07 -4.24 -1.91
CA VAL A 32 0.62 -4.57 -0.66
C VAL A 32 -0.38 -5.22 0.28
N ALA A 33 -0.05 -6.42 0.75
CA ALA A 33 -0.85 -7.18 1.70
C ALA A 33 -0.09 -7.28 3.03
N VAL A 34 -0.81 -7.12 4.13
CA VAL A 34 -0.25 -7.17 5.47
C VAL A 34 -1.12 -8.05 6.35
N ASP A 35 -0.49 -9.02 7.01
CA ASP A 35 -1.15 -9.84 8.03
C ASP A 35 -1.25 -9.05 9.33
N ARG A 36 -2.45 -9.02 9.89
CA ARG A 36 -2.72 -8.22 11.08
C ARG A 36 -2.41 -8.98 12.36
N PHE A 37 -1.73 -8.29 13.28
CA PHE A 37 -1.61 -8.78 14.64
C PHE A 37 -2.97 -8.82 15.32
N MET A 38 -3.30 -9.99 15.89
CA MET A 38 -4.58 -10.22 16.57
C MET A 38 -4.57 -9.75 18.02
N ARG A 39 -3.38 -9.74 18.64
CA ARG A 39 -3.21 -9.36 20.03
C ARG A 39 -3.32 -7.85 20.10
N ARG A 40 -4.10 -7.33 21.06
CA ARG A 40 -4.11 -5.89 21.36
C ARG A 40 -2.88 -5.56 22.20
N ASP A 41 -1.75 -5.40 21.51
CA ASP A 41 -0.48 -4.98 22.06
C ASP A 41 0.09 -3.79 21.27
N ALA A 42 1.19 -3.21 21.75
CA ALA A 42 1.83 -2.06 21.12
C ALA A 42 2.26 -2.33 19.66
N ARG A 43 2.49 -3.61 19.28
CA ARG A 43 2.77 -3.96 17.89
C ARG A 43 1.50 -3.77 17.06
N SER A 44 0.39 -4.35 17.47
CA SER A 44 -0.88 -4.17 16.73
C SER A 44 -1.26 -2.70 16.57
N GLU A 45 -1.06 -1.86 17.59
CA GLU A 45 -1.35 -0.43 17.52
C GLU A 45 -0.46 0.29 16.51
N GLY A 46 0.86 0.06 16.56
CA GLY A 46 1.79 0.66 15.59
C GLY A 46 1.55 0.19 14.15
N GLN A 47 1.12 -1.06 13.94
CA GLN A 47 0.78 -1.57 12.61
C GLN A 47 -0.45 -0.87 12.05
N GLU A 48 -1.46 -0.67 12.91
CA GLU A 48 -2.70 -0.03 12.55
C GLU A 48 -2.51 1.46 12.24
N GLU A 49 -1.68 2.16 13.00
CA GLU A 49 -1.31 3.55 12.73
C GLU A 49 -0.55 3.68 11.39
N ALA A 50 0.45 2.81 11.17
CA ALA A 50 1.20 2.80 9.91
C ALA A 50 0.31 2.48 8.69
N LEU A 51 -0.70 1.63 8.86
CA LEU A 51 -1.69 1.34 7.83
C LEU A 51 -2.58 2.56 7.53
N ASP A 52 -3.12 3.20 8.58
CA ASP A 52 -4.00 4.36 8.45
C ASP A 52 -3.27 5.53 7.77
N GLU A 53 -2.02 5.81 8.18
CA GLU A 53 -1.18 6.84 7.57
C GLU A 53 -0.82 6.52 6.12
N SER A 54 -0.46 5.26 5.82
CA SER A 54 -0.14 4.83 4.46
C SER A 54 -1.34 4.95 3.52
N TRP A 55 -2.55 4.60 3.99
CA TRP A 55 -3.76 4.78 3.20
C TRP A 55 -4.05 6.27 2.96
N LEU A 56 -3.92 7.12 3.97
CA LEU A 56 -4.05 8.57 3.81
C LEU A 56 -3.06 9.12 2.77
N ASN A 57 -1.80 8.70 2.83
CA ASN A 57 -0.77 9.12 1.88
C ASN A 57 -1.04 8.65 0.44
N VAL A 58 -1.69 7.50 0.27
CA VAL A 58 -2.17 7.03 -1.05
C VAL A 58 -3.32 7.90 -1.55
N VAL A 59 -4.30 8.22 -0.70
CA VAL A 59 -5.41 9.11 -1.09
C VAL A 59 -4.88 10.50 -1.47
N LEU A 60 -3.99 11.08 -0.67
CA LEU A 60 -3.36 12.38 -0.95
C LEU A 60 -2.56 12.37 -2.24
N SER A 61 -1.82 11.29 -2.53
CA SER A 61 -1.07 11.19 -3.79
C SER A 61 -1.97 11.06 -5.02
N LEU A 62 -3.13 10.42 -4.88
CA LEU A 62 -4.12 10.31 -5.95
C LEU A 62 -4.80 11.65 -6.25
N ILE A 63 -5.22 12.40 -5.23
CA ILE A 63 -5.96 13.67 -5.43
C ILE A 63 -5.04 14.87 -5.68
N GLY A 64 -3.77 14.80 -5.29
CA GLY A 64 -2.82 15.91 -5.37
C GLY A 64 -2.32 16.23 -6.79
N GLY A 65 -2.58 15.37 -7.78
CA GLY A 65 -2.21 15.55 -9.20
C GLY A 65 -0.73 15.37 -9.50
N ALA A 66 0.18 15.97 -8.72
CA ALA A 66 1.62 15.98 -9.02
C ALA A 66 2.31 14.62 -8.92
N ALA A 67 1.84 13.74 -8.02
CA ALA A 67 2.54 12.48 -7.75
C ALA A 67 2.52 11.50 -8.93
N TYR A 68 1.45 11.55 -9.73
CA TYR A 68 1.23 10.65 -10.86
C TYR A 68 1.31 11.37 -12.20
N HIS A 69 2.11 12.44 -12.30
CA HIS A 69 2.40 13.13 -13.55
C HIS A 69 3.72 12.64 -14.17
N ASP A 70 3.78 12.41 -15.47
CA ASP A 70 5.00 12.06 -16.21
C ASP A 70 5.59 13.30 -16.87
N GLU A 71 6.54 13.95 -16.20
CA GLU A 71 7.20 15.18 -16.67
C GLU A 71 7.84 15.05 -18.07
N ILE A 72 8.28 13.84 -18.45
CA ILE A 72 8.92 13.62 -19.76
C ILE A 72 7.86 13.60 -20.87
N ARG A 73 6.70 13.00 -20.61
CA ARG A 73 5.59 12.91 -21.57
C ARG A 73 4.68 14.14 -21.53
N GLY A 74 4.69 14.89 -20.43
CA GLY A 74 3.77 16.00 -20.20
C GLY A 74 2.32 15.56 -19.95
N GLU A 75 2.12 14.31 -19.54
CA GLU A 75 0.81 13.68 -19.37
C GLU A 75 0.74 12.95 -18.02
N ASP A 76 -0.46 12.76 -17.50
CA ASP A 76 -0.66 11.97 -16.28
C ASP A 76 -0.42 10.47 -16.55
N LEU A 77 0.19 9.80 -15.58
CA LEU A 77 0.27 8.35 -15.55
C LEU A 77 -1.15 7.76 -15.57
N PRO A 78 -1.37 6.61 -16.21
CA PRO A 78 -2.69 6.00 -16.35
C PRO A 78 -3.13 5.32 -15.05
N VAL A 79 -3.22 6.07 -13.95
CA VAL A 79 -3.66 5.60 -12.64
C VAL A 79 -5.17 5.76 -12.52
N CYS A 80 -5.88 4.65 -12.32
CA CYS A 80 -7.33 4.63 -12.23
C CYS A 80 -7.82 5.05 -10.84
N GLY A 81 -7.13 4.61 -9.79
CA GLY A 81 -7.55 4.81 -8.41
C GLY A 81 -6.81 3.93 -7.41
N GLY A 82 -7.27 3.95 -6.16
CA GLY A 82 -6.74 3.15 -5.06
C GLY A 82 -7.86 2.49 -4.25
N VAL A 83 -7.54 1.34 -3.65
CA VAL A 83 -8.44 0.59 -2.76
C VAL A 83 -7.69 0.18 -1.49
N CYS A 84 -8.28 0.44 -0.33
CA CYS A 84 -7.89 -0.17 0.94
C CYS A 84 -8.95 -1.16 1.40
N SER A 85 -8.58 -2.43 1.48
CA SER A 85 -9.43 -3.51 1.99
C SER A 85 -8.98 -3.89 3.39
N VAL A 86 -9.82 -3.59 4.38
CA VAL A 86 -9.56 -3.94 5.78
C VAL A 86 -10.37 -5.16 6.15
N ARG A 87 -9.71 -6.25 6.54
CA ARG A 87 -10.34 -7.49 7.04
C ARG A 87 -9.76 -7.85 8.40
N LYS A 88 -10.37 -8.84 9.07
CA LYS A 88 -9.93 -9.28 10.40
C LYS A 88 -8.45 -9.66 10.42
N TYR A 89 -8.05 -10.53 9.51
CA TYR A 89 -6.72 -11.16 9.46
C TYR A 89 -5.75 -10.52 8.48
N ASN A 90 -6.27 -9.87 7.44
CA ASN A 90 -5.44 -9.24 6.42
C ASN A 90 -5.94 -7.84 6.10
N CYS A 91 -5.01 -6.98 5.76
CA CYS A 91 -5.29 -5.72 5.10
C CYS A 91 -4.58 -5.70 3.76
N LYS A 92 -5.19 -5.04 2.78
CA LYS A 92 -4.59 -4.83 1.46
C LYS A 92 -4.74 -3.36 1.07
N ILE A 93 -3.68 -2.77 0.55
CA ILE A 93 -3.74 -1.48 -0.15
C ILE A 93 -3.35 -1.76 -1.59
N ALA A 94 -4.16 -1.32 -2.54
CA ALA A 94 -3.94 -1.51 -3.96
C ALA A 94 -4.00 -0.20 -4.73
N LEU A 95 -3.10 -0.03 -5.70
CA LEU A 95 -3.16 1.01 -6.73
C LEU A 95 -3.59 0.37 -8.05
N TRP A 96 -4.65 0.89 -8.65
CA TRP A 96 -5.16 0.47 -9.95
C TRP A 96 -4.54 1.33 -11.05
N VAL A 97 -4.08 0.66 -12.11
CA VAL A 97 -3.39 1.29 -13.23
C VAL A 97 -3.98 0.73 -14.52
N GLY A 98 -4.24 1.58 -15.51
CA GLY A 98 -4.94 1.28 -16.77
C GLY A 98 -4.04 0.88 -17.92
N THR A 99 -2.78 0.52 -17.66
CA THR A 99 -1.80 0.16 -18.68
C THR A 99 -1.03 -1.09 -18.32
N SER A 100 -0.57 -1.81 -19.35
CA SER A 100 0.42 -2.88 -19.25
C SER A 100 1.82 -2.44 -19.69
N GLU A 101 2.01 -1.16 -20.04
CA GLU A 101 3.32 -0.61 -20.42
C GLU A 101 4.26 -0.60 -19.19
N GLU A 102 5.34 -1.39 -19.26
CA GLU A 102 6.27 -1.60 -18.15
C GLU A 102 6.85 -0.30 -17.59
N GLY A 103 7.24 0.64 -18.46
CA GLY A 103 7.81 1.92 -18.06
C GLY A 103 6.84 2.76 -17.21
N LEU A 104 5.57 2.83 -17.62
CA LEU A 104 4.53 3.55 -16.89
C LEU A 104 4.16 2.83 -15.59
N LEU A 105 4.08 1.49 -15.62
CA LEU A 105 3.82 0.67 -14.44
C LEU A 105 4.89 0.87 -13.37
N LEU A 106 6.16 0.89 -13.75
CA LEU A 106 7.29 1.14 -12.85
C LEU A 106 7.26 2.56 -12.27
N LYS A 107 6.93 3.57 -13.07
CA LYS A 107 6.77 4.95 -12.58
C LYS A 107 5.66 5.04 -11.53
N ALA A 108 4.48 4.51 -11.84
CA ALA A 108 3.35 4.49 -10.90
C ALA A 108 3.66 3.69 -9.63
N GLY A 109 4.26 2.51 -9.78
CA GLY A 109 4.64 1.64 -8.65
C GLY A 109 5.69 2.28 -7.73
N LYS A 110 6.65 3.02 -8.28
CA LYS A 110 7.63 3.77 -7.46
C LYS A 110 6.96 4.84 -6.61
N GLN A 111 5.99 5.57 -7.16
CA GLN A 111 5.26 6.60 -6.41
C GLN A 111 4.33 5.98 -5.36
N PHE A 112 3.62 4.90 -5.72
CA PHE A 112 2.83 4.13 -4.78
C PHE A 112 3.65 3.64 -3.60
N ARG A 113 4.84 3.07 -3.86
CA ARG A 113 5.76 2.61 -2.81
C ARG A 113 6.17 3.74 -1.87
N LYS A 114 6.34 4.98 -2.35
CA LYS A 114 6.64 6.13 -1.48
C LYS A 114 5.47 6.46 -0.56
N SER A 115 4.24 6.44 -1.06
CA SER A 115 3.04 6.67 -0.22
C SER A 115 2.89 5.61 0.89
N LEU A 116 3.37 4.39 0.66
CA LEU A 116 3.33 3.29 1.62
C LEU A 116 4.51 3.26 2.61
N LYS A 117 5.36 4.29 2.62
CA LYS A 117 6.58 4.32 3.45
C LYS A 117 6.33 4.03 4.94
N PRO A 118 5.30 4.60 5.61
CA PRO A 118 5.07 4.30 7.03
C PRO A 118 4.87 2.81 7.30
N LEU A 119 4.06 2.13 6.47
CA LEU A 119 3.79 0.70 6.59
C LEU A 119 5.02 -0.16 6.26
N ILE A 120 5.78 0.20 5.21
CA ILE A 120 7.00 -0.51 4.83
C ILE A 120 8.07 -0.39 5.93
N ASP A 121 8.27 0.80 6.48
CA ASP A 121 9.23 1.04 7.54
C ASP A 121 8.85 0.27 8.80
N TYR A 122 7.57 0.30 9.17
CA TYR A 122 7.05 -0.46 10.31
C TYR A 122 7.33 -1.97 10.16
N MET A 123 7.02 -2.56 9.00
CA MET A 123 7.26 -3.98 8.72
C MET A 123 8.76 -4.32 8.76
N THR A 124 9.61 -3.49 8.15
CA THR A 124 11.06 -3.70 8.11
C THR A 124 11.67 -3.66 9.52
N ASN A 125 11.22 -2.73 10.36
CA ASN A 125 11.70 -2.62 11.74
C ASN A 125 11.27 -3.82 12.61
N LEU A 126 10.08 -4.38 12.38
CA LEU A 126 9.65 -5.60 13.05
C LEU A 126 10.54 -6.80 12.68
N ASP A 127 10.82 -7.00 11.40
CA ASP A 127 11.63 -8.12 10.93
C ASP A 127 13.05 -8.08 11.50
N ASN A 128 13.64 -6.88 11.58
CA ASN A 128 14.95 -6.66 12.21
C ASN A 128 14.94 -7.00 13.70
N ASN A 129 13.92 -6.56 14.43
CA ASN A 129 13.80 -6.82 15.87
C ASN A 129 13.62 -8.32 16.16
N THR A 130 12.75 -9.01 15.43
CA THR A 130 12.54 -10.46 15.61
C THR A 130 13.81 -11.26 15.32
N SER A 131 14.54 -10.92 14.26
CA SER A 131 15.81 -11.58 13.91
C SER A 131 16.88 -11.39 15.02
N SER A 132 16.92 -10.20 15.63
CA SER A 132 17.85 -9.89 16.73
C SER A 132 17.53 -10.66 18.03
N GLU A 133 16.25 -10.87 18.33
CA GLU A 133 15.81 -11.65 19.49
C GLU A 133 16.14 -13.14 19.35
N GLU A 134 16.00 -13.69 18.13
CA GLU A 134 16.37 -15.07 17.83
C GLU A 134 17.89 -15.30 17.94
N GLU A 135 18.71 -14.39 17.44
CA GLU A 135 20.18 -14.49 17.55
C GLU A 135 20.65 -14.42 19.01
N ASN A 136 20.09 -13.51 19.81
CA ASN A 136 20.43 -13.39 21.23
C ASN A 136 20.03 -14.64 22.02
N SER A 137 18.88 -15.23 21.71
CA SER A 137 18.42 -16.47 22.34
C SER A 137 19.33 -17.65 22.02
N ARG A 138 19.81 -17.77 20.77
CA ARG A 138 20.77 -18.81 20.37
C ARG A 138 22.12 -18.66 21.05
N ARG A 139 22.60 -17.43 21.26
CA ARG A 139 23.88 -17.16 21.96
C ARG A 139 23.81 -17.53 23.44
N GLN A 140 22.70 -17.24 24.11
CA GLN A 140 22.51 -17.59 25.52
C GLN A 140 22.36 -19.10 25.75
N HIS A 141 21.85 -19.85 24.78
CA HIS A 141 21.72 -21.31 24.90
C HIS A 141 23.03 -22.07 24.62
N ASN A 142 24.00 -21.44 23.96
CA ASN A 142 25.29 -22.03 23.62
C ASN A 142 26.45 -21.60 24.55
N SER A 143 26.15 -20.87 25.65
CA SER A 143 27.07 -20.55 26.75
C SER A 143 26.69 -21.33 28.00
#